data_AF-A0A7V6NNU4-F1
#
_entry.id   AF-A0A7V6NNU4-F1
#
_cell.length_a   1.000
_cell.length_b   1.000
_cell.length_c   1.000
_cell.angle_alpha   90.00
_cell.angle_beta   90.00
_cell.angle_gamma   90.00
#
_symmetry.space_group_name_H-M   'P 1'
#
loop_
_entity.id
_entity.type
_entity.pdbx_description
1 polymer ?
#
loop_
_entity_poly.entity_id
_entity_poly.type
_entity_poly.pdbx_seq_one_letter_code
_entity_poly.pdbx_strand_id
1 'polypeptide(L)'
;MEIDNIGFYDKLSVFEKKAEAADKNKDDAQLMEVCREFESIFLNMLFKEMRNTIPDGGLIPKGTGTEIFEDMYYEEISKELSNREGLGIAKMLYEQFKSGYRVNR
;
A
#
# COMPACT_ATOMS: atom_id res chain seq x y z
N MET A 1 -4.68 18.16 7.36
CA MET A 1 -3.64 17.24 6.84
C MET A 1 -3.21 16.18 7.87
N GLU A 2 -3.94 15.96 8.97
CA GLU A 2 -3.50 15.01 10.03
C GLU A 2 -4.46 13.84 10.31
N ILE A 3 -5.68 13.81 9.72
CA ILE A 3 -6.73 12.89 10.17
C ILE A 3 -6.63 11.50 9.51
N ASP A 4 -6.06 11.39 8.29
CA ASP A 4 -5.87 10.10 7.59
C ASP A 4 -4.63 9.31 8.05
N ASN A 5 -3.73 9.94 8.84
CA ASN A 5 -2.49 9.30 9.29
C ASN A 5 -2.76 8.14 10.27
N ILE A 6 -3.79 8.23 11.11
CA ILE A 6 -4.09 7.23 12.15
C ILE A 6 -4.45 5.88 11.51
N GLY A 7 -5.31 5.86 10.49
CA GLY A 7 -5.69 4.63 9.80
C GLY A 7 -4.54 4.01 9.00
N PHE A 8 -3.57 4.83 8.57
CA PHE A 8 -2.36 4.34 7.91
C PHE A 8 -1.41 3.64 8.89
N TYR A 9 -1.13 4.24 10.05
CA TYR A 9 -0.28 3.62 11.08
C TYR A 9 -0.84 2.27 11.56
N ASP A 10 -2.16 2.16 11.69
CA ASP A 10 -2.81 0.88 12.02
C ASP A 10 -2.54 -0.17 10.94
N LYS A 11 -2.70 0.17 9.66
CA LYS A 11 -2.40 -0.73 8.53
C LYS A 11 -0.92 -1.14 8.51
N LEU A 12 -0.01 -0.21 8.81
CA LEU A 12 1.43 -0.49 8.86
C LEU A 12 1.78 -1.46 10.00
N SER A 13 1.21 -1.24 11.19
CA SER A 13 1.43 -2.14 12.34
C SER A 13 0.87 -3.55 12.11
N VAL A 14 -0.23 -3.68 11.36
CA VAL A 14 -0.80 -4.96 10.95
C VAL A 14 0.10 -5.64 9.91
N PHE A 15 0.63 -4.88 8.94
CA PHE A 15 1.60 -5.37 7.97
C PHE A 15 2.84 -5.97 8.64
N GLU A 16 3.48 -5.24 9.57
CA GLU A 16 4.67 -5.70 10.28
C GLU A 16 4.43 -7.05 10.98
N LYS A 17 3.31 -7.17 11.71
CA LYS A 17 2.93 -8.40 12.41
C LYS A 17 2.70 -9.57 11.44
N LYS A 18 2.02 -9.32 10.31
CA LYS A 18 1.78 -10.34 9.28
C LYS A 18 3.08 -10.79 8.61
N ALA A 19 3.97 -9.85 8.28
CA ALA A 19 5.25 -10.12 7.62
C ALA A 19 6.17 -10.94 8.53
N GLU A 20 6.28 -10.57 9.81
CA GLU A 20 7.04 -11.35 10.79
C GLU A 20 6.50 -12.77 10.98
N ALA A 21 5.18 -12.93 11.01
CA ALA A 21 4.55 -14.24 11.17
C ALA A 21 4.83 -15.14 9.95
N ALA A 22 4.69 -14.59 8.73
CA ALA A 22 4.97 -15.30 7.50
C ALA A 22 6.45 -15.72 7.39
N ASP A 23 7.38 -14.82 7.74
CA ASP A 23 8.82 -15.12 7.75
C ASP A 23 9.19 -16.20 8.78
N LYS A 24 8.67 -16.08 10.02
CA LYS A 24 8.87 -17.09 11.09
C LYS A 24 8.37 -18.48 10.66
N ASN A 25 7.25 -18.53 9.94
CA ASN A 25 6.67 -19.77 9.44
C ASN A 25 7.32 -20.27 8.14
N LYS A 26 8.27 -19.52 7.56
CA LYS A 26 8.88 -19.76 6.24
C LYS A 26 7.84 -19.92 5.14
N ASP A 27 6.73 -19.22 5.26
CA ASP A 27 5.67 -19.21 4.25
C ASP A 27 5.97 -18.12 3.22
N ASP A 28 6.72 -18.50 2.19
CA ASP A 28 7.14 -17.59 1.12
C ASP A 28 5.96 -17.02 0.32
N ALA A 29 4.87 -17.78 0.20
CA ALA A 29 3.67 -17.33 -0.51
C ALA A 29 2.95 -16.25 0.30
N GLN A 30 2.75 -16.49 1.60
CA GLN A 30 2.15 -15.52 2.51
C GLN A 30 3.03 -14.27 2.65
N LEU A 31 4.35 -14.43 2.73
CA LEU A 31 5.27 -13.30 2.83
C LEU A 31 5.19 -12.40 1.58
N MET A 32 5.13 -13.01 0.39
CA MET A 32 4.95 -12.26 -0.86
C MET A 32 3.58 -11.57 -0.92
N GLU A 33 2.51 -12.23 -0.47
CA GLU A 33 1.17 -11.64 -0.39
C GLU A 33 1.15 -10.41 0.51
N VAL A 34 1.75 -10.50 1.69
CA VAL A 34 1.87 -9.37 2.62
C VAL A 34 2.68 -8.22 2.01
N CYS A 35 3.76 -8.52 1.28
CA CYS A 35 4.53 -7.50 0.55
C CYS A 35 3.70 -6.83 -0.57
N ARG A 36 2.81 -7.57 -1.25
CA ARG A 36 1.87 -7.01 -2.24
C ARG A 36 0.80 -6.14 -1.58
N GLU A 37 0.25 -6.55 -0.42
CA GLU A 37 -0.67 -5.72 0.36
C GLU A 37 -0.04 -4.36 0.71
N PHE A 38 1.24 -4.35 1.10
CA PHE A 38 1.98 -3.12 1.35
C PHE A 38 2.10 -2.24 0.09
N GLU A 39 2.50 -2.83 -1.04
CA GLU A 39 2.61 -2.09 -2.30
C GLU A 39 1.27 -1.48 -2.72
N SER A 40 0.14 -2.18 -2.51
CA SER A 40 -1.20 -1.61 -2.71
C SER A 40 -1.46 -0.39 -1.85
N ILE A 41 -1.09 -0.43 -0.57
CA ILE A 41 -1.30 0.71 0.34
C ILE A 41 -0.44 1.89 -0.09
N PHE A 42 0.82 1.63 -0.46
CA PHE A 42 1.74 2.65 -0.94
C PHE A 42 1.25 3.30 -2.24
N LEU A 43 0.78 2.50 -3.20
CA LEU A 43 0.20 3.01 -4.44
C LEU A 43 -1.04 3.87 -4.19
N ASN A 44 -1.91 3.46 -3.26
CA ASN A 44 -3.10 4.24 -2.92
C ASN A 44 -2.72 5.62 -2.37
N MET A 45 -1.74 5.66 -1.46
CA MET A 45 -1.19 6.91 -0.94
C MET A 45 -0.56 7.76 -2.04
N LEU A 46 0.23 7.15 -2.92
CA LEU A 46 0.84 7.85 -4.05
C LEU A 46 -0.22 8.51 -4.94
N PHE A 47 -1.28 7.78 -5.32
CA PHE A 47 -2.35 8.33 -6.14
C PHE A 47 -3.11 9.45 -5.44
N LYS A 48 -3.36 9.32 -4.14
CA LYS A 48 -3.99 10.39 -3.34
C LYS A 48 -3.14 11.65 -3.31
N GLU A 49 -1.83 11.52 -3.08
CA GLU A 49 -0.91 12.66 -3.12
C GLU A 49 -0.84 13.28 -4.52
N MET A 50 -0.78 12.48 -5.58
CA MET A 50 -0.87 12.97 -6.96
C MET A 50 -2.16 13.76 -7.20
N ARG A 51 -3.32 13.26 -6.74
CA ARG A 51 -4.60 13.97 -6.83
C ARG A 51 -4.55 15.31 -6.10
N ASN A 52 -3.97 15.36 -4.90
CA ASN A 52 -3.84 16.58 -4.09
C ASN A 52 -3.00 17.66 -4.79
N THR A 53 -2.14 17.29 -5.74
CA THR A 53 -1.39 18.28 -6.56
C THR A 53 -2.23 18.99 -7.62
N ILE A 54 -3.44 18.47 -7.93
CA ILE A 54 -4.34 19.06 -8.92
C ILE A 54 -5.25 20.07 -8.21
N PRO A 55 -5.18 21.37 -8.54
CA PRO A 55 -6.04 22.38 -7.90
C PRO A 55 -7.51 22.09 -8.16
N ASP A 56 -8.35 22.30 -7.16
CA ASP A 56 -9.81 22.26 -7.31
C ASP A 56 -10.28 23.52 -8.07
N GLY A 57 -10.06 23.54 -9.39
CA GLY A 57 -10.21 24.73 -10.25
C GLY A 57 -11.36 24.67 -11.27
N GLY A 58 -12.25 23.68 -11.17
CA GLY A 58 -13.37 23.52 -12.10
C GLY A 58 -14.54 24.46 -11.80
N LEU A 59 -15.33 24.81 -12.83
CA LEU A 59 -16.61 25.51 -12.70
C LEU A 59 -17.66 24.74 -11.87
N ILE A 60 -17.42 23.44 -11.63
CA ILE A 60 -18.27 22.55 -10.86
C ILE A 60 -17.57 22.21 -9.55
N PRO A 61 -18.16 22.52 -8.37
CA PRO A 61 -17.60 22.10 -7.10
C PRO A 61 -17.65 20.57 -6.98
N LYS A 62 -16.56 19.96 -6.51
CA LYS A 62 -16.54 18.54 -6.18
C LYS A 62 -17.54 18.27 -5.04
N GLY A 63 -18.42 17.29 -5.26
CA GLY A 63 -19.32 16.83 -4.21
C GLY A 63 -18.69 15.68 -3.41
N THR A 64 -19.15 15.50 -2.17
CA THR A 64 -18.72 14.39 -1.29
C THR A 64 -18.86 13.02 -1.95
N GLY A 65 -19.89 12.81 -2.79
CA GLY A 65 -20.04 11.56 -3.54
C GLY A 65 -18.92 11.30 -4.56
N THR A 66 -18.37 12.36 -5.15
CA THR A 66 -17.23 12.26 -6.08
C THR A 66 -15.97 11.87 -5.32
N GLU A 67 -15.73 12.47 -4.15
CA GLU A 67 -14.57 12.14 -3.30
C GLU A 67 -14.59 10.68 -2.86
N ILE A 68 -15.74 10.19 -2.37
CA ILE A 68 -15.90 8.79 -1.97
C ILE A 68 -15.65 7.84 -3.15
N PHE A 69 -16.20 8.16 -4.33
CA PHE A 69 -15.98 7.34 -5.52
C PHE A 69 -14.51 7.32 -5.95
N GLU A 70 -13.84 8.48 -5.94
CA GLU A 70 -12.42 8.59 -6.26
C GLU A 70 -11.56 7.79 -5.27
N ASP A 71 -11.86 7.84 -3.98
CA ASP A 71 -11.16 7.05 -2.97
C ASP A 71 -11.30 5.54 -3.21
N MET A 72 -12.53 5.08 -3.47
CA MET A 72 -12.80 3.67 -3.83
C MET A 72 -12.08 3.27 -5.12
N TYR A 73 -12.08 4.16 -6.11
CA TYR A 73 -11.41 3.94 -7.39
C TYR A 73 -9.90 3.76 -7.21
N TYR A 74 -9.23 4.66 -6.48
CA TYR A 74 -7.81 4.52 -6.22
C TYR A 74 -7.47 3.30 -5.36
N GLU A 75 -8.36 2.88 -4.46
CA GLU A 75 -8.16 1.66 -3.68
C GLU A 75 -8.12 0.42 -4.58
N GLU A 76 -9.12 0.27 -5.47
CA GLU A 76 -9.19 -0.89 -6.37
C GLU A 76 -8.08 -0.90 -7.42
N ILE A 77 -7.74 0.26 -7.99
CA ILE A 77 -6.61 0.37 -8.94
C ILE A 77 -5.31 -0.02 -8.26
N SER A 78 -5.10 0.39 -7.01
CA SER A 78 -3.87 0.07 -6.29
C SER A 78 -3.73 -1.43 -6.00
N LYS A 79 -4.83 -2.09 -5.62
CA LYS A 79 -4.89 -3.55 -5.41
C LYS A 79 -4.60 -4.32 -6.70
N GLU A 80 -5.21 -3.90 -7.81
CA GLU A 80 -5.01 -4.57 -9.10
C GLU A 80 -3.55 -4.43 -9.58
N LEU A 81 -2.97 -3.23 -9.44
CA LEU A 81 -1.59 -2.97 -9.84
C LEU A 81 -0.58 -3.74 -8.99
N SER A 82 -0.78 -3.82 -7.67
CA SER A 82 0.12 -4.56 -6.78
C SER A 82 0.06 -6.09 -6.98
N ASN A 83 -1.04 -6.62 -7.51
CA ASN A 83 -1.18 -8.04 -7.85
C ASN A 83 -0.46 -8.41 -9.15
N ARG A 84 -0.13 -7.44 -9.99
CA ARG A 84 0.63 -7.60 -11.23
C ARG A 84 2.12 -7.29 -10.99
N GLU A 85 2.80 -6.64 -11.94
CA GLU A 85 4.19 -6.21 -11.80
C GLU A 85 4.35 -4.90 -11.02
N GLY A 86 3.26 -4.18 -10.73
CA GLY A 86 3.27 -3.00 -9.85
C GLY A 86 4.40 -2.02 -10.12
N LEU A 87 5.07 -1.58 -9.05
CA LEU A 87 6.31 -0.82 -9.06
C LEU A 87 7.54 -1.68 -8.74
N GLY A 88 7.32 -2.95 -8.39
CA GLY A 88 8.35 -3.89 -7.94
C GLY A 88 8.71 -3.73 -6.46
N ILE A 89 7.98 -2.91 -5.69
CA ILE A 89 8.27 -2.68 -4.27
C ILE A 89 8.02 -3.95 -3.47
N ALA A 90 6.95 -4.70 -3.78
CA ALA A 90 6.67 -5.96 -3.10
C ALA A 90 7.82 -6.96 -3.26
N LYS A 91 8.40 -7.04 -4.47
CA LYS A 91 9.54 -7.90 -4.76
C LYS A 91 10.79 -7.46 -3.99
N MET A 92 11.09 -6.15 -3.98
CA MET A 92 12.21 -5.62 -3.23
C MET A 92 12.09 -5.90 -1.73
N LEU A 93 10.89 -5.71 -1.15
CA LEU A 93 10.65 -6.01 0.26
C LEU A 93 10.79 -7.50 0.56
N TYR A 94 10.20 -8.36 -0.28
CA TYR A 94 10.37 -9.81 -0.18
C TYR A 94 11.85 -10.19 -0.19
N GLU A 95 12.62 -9.66 -1.14
CA GLU A 95 14.08 -9.88 -1.21
C GLU A 95 14.80 -9.37 0.04
N GLN A 96 14.40 -8.25 0.62
CA GLN A 96 14.95 -7.75 1.89
C GLN A 96 14.65 -8.68 3.06
N PHE A 97 13.43 -9.23 3.16
CA PHE A 97 13.12 -10.25 4.17
C PHE A 97 13.97 -11.51 3.97
N LYS A 98 14.15 -11.97 2.72
CA LYS A 98 14.94 -13.18 2.43
C LYS A 98 16.46 -12.99 2.54
N SER A 99 16.96 -11.82 2.19
CA SER A 99 18.40 -11.49 2.15
C SER A 99 18.88 -10.92 3.49
N GLY A 100 18.14 -9.98 4.06
CA GLY A 100 18.47 -9.27 5.29
C GLY A 100 18.44 -10.14 6.56
N TYR A 101 17.62 -11.21 6.59
CA TYR A 101 17.58 -12.13 7.73
C TYR A 101 18.60 -13.29 7.65
N ARG A 102 19.39 -13.40 6.57
CA ARG A 102 20.43 -14.44 6.41
C ARG A 102 21.86 -13.94 6.64
N VAL A 103 22.05 -12.66 6.98
CA VAL A 103 23.39 -12.08 7.19
C VAL A 103 23.83 -12.07 8.67
N ASN A 104 23.00 -12.50 9.63
CA ASN A 104 23.47 -12.77 11.00
C ASN A 104 22.60 -13.80 11.74
N ARG A 105 22.91 -15.09 11.53
CA ARG A 105 22.78 -16.15 12.55
C ARG A 105 23.59 -17.38 12.16
#